data_AF-A0A7C3QKG2-F1
#
_entry.id   AF-A0A7C3QKG2-F1
#
_cell.length_a   1.000
_cell.length_b   1.000
_cell.length_c   1.000
_cell.angle_alpha   90.00
_cell.angle_beta   90.00
_cell.angle_gamma   90.00
#
_symmetry.space_group_name_H-M   'P 1'
#
loop_
_entity.id
_entity.type
_entity.pdbx_description
1 polymer ?
#
loop_
_entity_poly.entity_id
_entity_poly.type
_entity_poly.pdbx_seq_one_letter_code
_entity_poly.pdbx_strand_id
1 'polypeptide(L)'
;MDLREFERIEASFRQFHADFAPAFGRKQWRQRSRDYLRGLLVQSAERGNAENLAEAVEGASPRVLQRFLTEARWDDEAVTRRLQQDLGPRLTHPDAVWAVDESGFPKQGKKSVGVARQYCGALGKRANCQVGVFLAYVSPRGRALVDKRLYMPREWTDAPDRCAAAGVPEGERGTRARPRSRSLCCSAPKRGDI
;
A
#
# COMPACT_ATOMS: atom_id res chain seq x y z
N MET A 1 -18.96 0.34 22.99
CA MET A 1 -17.60 0.75 23.36
C MET A 1 -17.74 1.69 24.54
N ASP A 2 -17.13 1.35 25.68
CA ASP A 2 -17.12 2.27 26.82
C ASP A 2 -16.09 3.40 26.59
N LEU A 3 -16.16 4.48 27.37
CA LEU A 3 -15.26 5.64 27.21
C LEU A 3 -13.77 5.28 27.42
N ARG A 4 -13.46 4.39 28.36
CA ARG A 4 -12.08 3.94 28.65
C ARG A 4 -11.53 3.06 27.53
N GLU A 5 -12.37 2.23 26.94
CA GLU A 5 -12.03 1.43 25.77
C GLU A 5 -11.74 2.33 24.56
N PHE A 6 -12.57 3.35 24.34
CA PHE A 6 -12.36 4.35 23.30
C PHE A 6 -11.02 5.10 23.49
N GLU A 7 -10.76 5.62 24.69
CA GLU A 7 -9.50 6.31 25.03
C GLU A 7 -8.27 5.42 24.78
N ARG A 8 -8.36 4.13 25.12
CA ARG A 8 -7.29 3.16 24.89
C ARG A 8 -7.03 2.95 23.39
N ILE A 9 -8.09 2.81 22.60
CA ILE A 9 -7.99 2.64 21.14
C ILE A 9 -7.42 3.91 20.50
N GLU A 10 -7.88 5.08 20.91
CA GLU A 10 -7.39 6.36 20.41
C GLU A 10 -5.90 6.56 20.74
N ALA A 11 -5.48 6.27 21.97
CA ALA A 11 -4.09 6.33 22.37
C ALA A 11 -3.21 5.34 21.59
N SER A 12 -3.70 4.11 21.39
CA SER A 12 -3.01 3.08 20.60
C SER A 12 -2.87 3.50 19.13
N PHE A 13 -3.94 4.00 18.51
CA PHE A 13 -3.92 4.52 17.15
C PHE A 13 -2.97 5.70 17.01
N ARG A 14 -2.97 6.63 17.98
CA ARG A 14 -2.06 7.78 17.97
C ARG A 14 -0.60 7.36 18.03
N GLN A 15 -0.27 6.39 18.89
CA GLN A 15 1.08 5.84 18.98
C GLN A 15 1.48 5.14 17.68
N PHE A 16 0.59 4.30 17.16
CA PHE A 16 0.79 3.63 15.87
C PHE A 16 1.02 4.65 14.75
N HIS A 17 0.22 5.71 14.64
CA HIS A 17 0.41 6.72 13.60
C HIS A 17 1.73 7.49 13.79
N ALA A 18 2.09 7.84 15.02
CA ALA A 18 3.34 8.55 15.33
C ALA A 18 4.58 7.81 14.82
N ASP A 19 4.53 6.48 14.82
CA ASP A 19 5.60 5.60 14.35
C ASP A 19 5.84 5.67 12.83
N PHE A 20 4.80 5.96 12.04
CA PHE A 20 4.86 6.13 10.59
C PHE A 20 4.86 7.61 10.15
N ALA A 21 4.46 8.52 11.04
CA ALA A 21 4.31 9.95 10.78
C ALA A 21 5.51 10.59 10.07
N PRO A 22 6.79 10.28 10.42
CA PRO A 22 7.95 10.86 9.74
C PRO A 22 7.99 10.62 8.23
N ALA A 23 7.49 9.48 7.75
CA ALA A 23 7.52 9.10 6.33
C ALA A 23 6.60 9.96 5.45
N PHE A 24 5.61 10.64 6.04
CA PHE A 24 4.69 11.53 5.31
C PHE A 24 5.23 12.96 5.14
N GLY A 25 6.47 13.24 5.56
CA GLY A 25 7.14 14.52 5.29
C GLY A 25 6.63 15.67 6.18
N ARG A 26 6.03 16.71 5.58
CA ARG A 26 5.65 17.96 6.27
C ARG A 26 4.52 17.74 7.28
N LYS A 27 4.48 18.54 8.36
CA LYS A 27 3.45 18.48 9.43
C LYS A 27 2.02 18.36 8.90
N GLN A 28 1.68 19.13 7.86
CA GLN A 28 0.36 19.09 7.22
C GLN A 28 0.01 17.70 6.66
N TRP A 29 0.95 17.00 6.02
CA TRP A 29 0.72 15.69 5.42
C TRP A 29 0.70 14.57 6.46
N ARG A 30 1.45 14.72 7.56
CA ARG A 30 1.32 13.84 8.73
C ARG A 30 -0.07 13.92 9.34
N GLN A 31 -0.62 15.13 9.45
CA GLN A 31 -1.99 15.31 9.92
C GLN A 31 -3.00 14.66 8.97
N ARG A 32 -2.87 14.89 7.66
CA ARG A 32 -3.82 14.34 6.69
C ARG A 32 -3.72 12.82 6.55
N SER A 33 -2.55 12.22 6.71
CA SER A 33 -2.43 10.76 6.74
C SER A 33 -3.12 10.16 7.97
N ARG A 34 -3.10 10.86 9.12
CA ARG A 34 -3.86 10.48 10.31
C ARG A 34 -5.36 10.52 10.05
N ASP A 35 -5.84 11.63 9.48
CA ASP A 35 -7.26 11.80 9.15
C ASP A 35 -7.71 10.71 8.16
N TYR A 36 -6.91 10.43 7.14
CA TYR A 36 -7.17 9.39 6.15
C TYR A 36 -7.25 7.99 6.76
N LEU A 37 -6.28 7.60 7.60
CA LEU A 37 -6.27 6.31 8.28
C LEU A 37 -7.44 6.17 9.26
N ARG A 38 -7.79 7.24 9.99
CA ARG A 38 -8.97 7.25 10.86
C ARG A 38 -10.23 7.00 10.04
N GLY A 39 -10.36 7.68 8.90
CA GLY A 39 -11.47 7.46 7.97
C GLY A 39 -11.56 6.00 7.54
N LEU A 40 -10.44 5.36 7.20
CA LEU A 40 -10.41 3.95 6.78
C LEU A 40 -10.81 2.99 7.90
N LEU A 41 -10.48 3.30 9.15
CA LEU A 41 -10.83 2.47 10.30
C LEU A 41 -12.31 2.61 10.69
N VAL A 42 -12.86 3.83 10.60
CA VAL A 42 -14.26 4.10 10.92
C VAL A 42 -15.18 3.61 9.80
N GLN A 43 -14.80 3.89 8.56
CA GLN A 43 -15.56 3.50 7.39
C GLN A 43 -15.17 2.08 6.96
N SER A 44 -15.82 1.09 7.56
CA SER A 44 -15.71 -0.33 7.16
C SER A 44 -16.41 -0.65 5.83
N ALA A 45 -17.00 0.35 5.17
CA ALA A 45 -17.77 0.17 3.93
C ALA A 45 -16.90 -0.28 2.75
N GLU A 46 -17.52 -1.01 1.82
CA GLU A 46 -16.87 -1.61 0.62
C GLU A 46 -16.17 -0.58 -0.30
N ARG A 47 -16.36 0.73 -0.12
CA ARG A 47 -15.78 1.81 -0.93
C ARG A 47 -15.14 2.91 -0.09
N GLY A 48 -13.83 2.80 0.14
CA GLY A 48 -13.00 3.85 0.77
C GLY A 48 -12.62 4.98 -0.19
N ASN A 49 -13.61 5.76 -0.65
CA ASN A 49 -13.36 6.98 -1.44
C ASN A 49 -13.19 8.21 -0.54
N ALA A 50 -12.61 9.30 -1.07
CA ALA A 50 -12.33 10.50 -0.27
C ALA A 50 -13.59 11.19 0.30
N GLU A 51 -14.75 11.05 -0.35
CA GLU A 51 -16.03 11.58 0.12
C GLU A 51 -16.45 10.88 1.42
N ASN A 52 -16.62 9.56 1.35
CA ASN A 52 -17.02 8.71 2.47
C ASN A 52 -16.05 8.82 3.66
N LEU A 53 -14.75 8.92 3.38
CA LEU A 53 -13.73 9.04 4.42
C LEU A 53 -13.76 10.40 5.11
N ALA A 54 -14.11 11.47 4.38
CA ALA A 54 -14.24 12.80 4.97
C ALA A 54 -15.48 12.92 5.85
N GLU A 55 -16.59 12.27 5.49
CA GLU A 55 -17.80 12.22 6.33
C GLU A 55 -17.55 11.54 7.68
N ALA A 56 -16.68 10.53 7.71
CA ALA A 56 -16.34 9.78 8.91
C ALA A 56 -15.40 10.52 9.87
N VAL A 57 -14.79 11.64 9.46
CA VAL A 57 -13.74 12.34 10.23
C VAL A 57 -14.04 13.82 10.32
N GLU A 58 -14.37 14.27 11.53
CA GLU A 58 -14.62 15.68 11.82
C GLU A 58 -13.45 16.58 11.38
N GLY A 59 -13.76 17.64 10.63
CA GLY A 59 -12.79 18.60 10.10
C GLY A 59 -11.97 18.10 8.90
N ALA A 60 -12.21 16.87 8.41
CA ALA A 60 -11.69 16.44 7.12
C ALA A 60 -12.52 17.02 5.96
N SER A 61 -11.91 17.10 4.78
CA SER A 61 -12.65 17.41 3.55
C SER A 61 -12.21 16.48 2.42
N PRO A 62 -13.13 16.10 1.51
CA PRO A 62 -12.83 15.19 0.41
C PRO A 62 -11.67 15.71 -0.44
N ARG A 63 -11.70 17.01 -0.75
CA ARG A 63 -10.64 17.69 -1.50
C ARG A 63 -9.27 17.59 -0.82
N VAL A 64 -9.22 17.75 0.50
CA VAL A 64 -7.94 17.70 1.23
C VAL A 64 -7.40 16.27 1.31
N LEU A 65 -8.26 15.27 1.53
CA LEU A 65 -7.86 13.86 1.50
C LEU A 65 -7.39 13.46 0.09
N GLN A 66 -8.08 13.92 -0.95
CA GLN A 66 -7.66 13.69 -2.34
C GLN A 66 -6.28 14.29 -2.61
N ARG A 67 -6.03 15.54 -2.18
CA ARG A 67 -4.71 16.17 -2.32
C ARG A 67 -3.62 15.42 -1.57
N PHE A 68 -3.93 14.87 -0.39
CA PHE A 68 -2.98 14.00 0.31
C PHE A 68 -2.60 12.78 -0.56
N LEU A 69 -3.57 12.11 -1.19
CA LEU A 69 -3.28 10.95 -2.04
C LEU A 69 -2.54 11.27 -3.34
N THR A 70 -2.75 12.46 -3.91
CA THR A 70 -2.20 12.81 -5.25
C THR A 70 -0.99 13.72 -5.23
N GLU A 71 -0.86 14.60 -4.23
CA GLU A 71 0.18 15.65 -4.19
C GLU A 71 1.19 15.47 -3.06
N ALA A 72 0.85 14.74 -1.99
CA ALA A 72 1.79 14.52 -0.91
C ALA A 72 2.95 13.66 -1.41
N ARG A 73 4.18 14.16 -1.26
CA ARG A 73 5.38 13.35 -1.41
C ARG A 73 5.65 12.65 -0.08
N TRP A 74 5.39 11.36 -0.03
CA TRP A 74 5.67 10.49 1.10
C TRP A 74 6.64 9.40 0.66
N ASP A 75 7.49 8.97 1.58
CA ASP A 75 8.51 7.95 1.35
C ASP A 75 7.87 6.57 1.58
N ASP A 76 7.46 5.90 0.49
CA ASP A 76 6.81 4.60 0.57
C ASP A 76 7.76 3.50 1.06
N GLU A 77 9.06 3.64 0.79
CA GLU A 77 10.08 2.71 1.28
C GLU A 77 10.26 2.86 2.79
N ALA A 78 10.24 4.09 3.33
CA ALA A 78 10.26 4.32 4.77
C ALA A 78 9.03 3.75 5.48
N VAL A 79 7.83 3.89 4.90
CA VAL A 79 6.63 3.24 5.44
C VAL A 79 6.77 1.72 5.45
N THR A 80 7.26 1.14 4.35
CA THR A 80 7.46 -0.32 4.23
C THR A 80 8.49 -0.82 5.23
N ARG A 81 9.63 -0.11 5.36
CA ARG A 81 10.69 -0.42 6.32
C ARG A 81 10.16 -0.38 7.75
N ARG A 82 9.36 0.63 8.10
CA ARG A 82 8.79 0.73 9.45
C ARG A 82 7.82 -0.42 9.73
N LEU A 83 6.99 -0.78 8.75
CA LEU A 83 6.10 -1.93 8.85
C LEU A 83 6.89 -3.22 9.09
N GLN A 84 7.98 -3.44 8.35
CA GLN A 84 8.84 -4.61 8.53
C GLN A 84 9.50 -4.64 9.91
N GLN A 85 9.97 -3.49 10.42
CA GLN A 85 10.54 -3.37 11.77
C GLN A 85 9.52 -3.68 12.88
N ASP A 86 8.26 -3.26 12.70
CA ASP A 86 7.16 -3.53 13.64
C ASP A 86 6.73 -5.00 13.62
N LEU A 87 6.69 -5.62 12.43
CA LEU A 87 6.25 -7.00 12.23
C LEU A 87 7.32 -8.04 12.58
N GLY A 88 8.61 -7.72 12.39
CA GLY A 88 9.72 -8.65 12.59
C GLY A 88 9.67 -9.36 13.96
N PRO A 89 9.69 -8.62 15.07
CA PRO A 89 9.61 -9.22 16.42
C PRO A 89 8.33 -10.02 16.67
N ARG A 90 7.21 -9.66 16.03
CA ARG A 90 5.90 -10.29 16.25
C ARG A 90 5.74 -11.59 15.47
N LEU A 91 6.24 -11.63 14.23
CA LEU A 91 5.95 -12.72 13.32
C LEU A 91 7.12 -13.70 13.17
N THR A 92 8.36 -13.31 13.46
CA THR A 92 9.54 -14.17 13.27
C THR A 92 9.36 -15.52 13.95
N HIS A 93 9.53 -16.59 13.16
CA HIS A 93 9.38 -17.97 13.61
C HIS A 93 10.23 -18.90 12.74
N PRO A 94 10.80 -20.01 13.27
CA PRO A 94 11.56 -20.98 12.48
C PRO A 94 10.79 -21.55 11.29
N ASP A 95 9.50 -21.80 11.50
CA ASP A 95 8.56 -22.36 10.49
C ASP A 95 7.89 -21.29 9.61
N ALA A 96 8.37 -20.05 9.62
CA ALA A 96 7.81 -19.01 8.79
C ALA A 96 8.18 -19.19 7.32
N VAL A 97 7.24 -18.84 6.44
CA VAL A 97 7.38 -18.88 4.99
C VAL A 97 7.09 -17.52 4.37
N TRP A 98 7.69 -17.29 3.21
CA TRP A 98 7.39 -16.14 2.36
C TRP A 98 6.44 -16.59 1.26
N ALA A 99 5.27 -15.94 1.17
CA ALA A 99 4.31 -16.16 0.11
C ALA A 99 4.32 -14.95 -0.84
N VAL A 100 4.44 -15.22 -2.13
CA VAL A 100 4.33 -14.19 -3.18
C VAL A 100 3.06 -14.48 -3.96
N ASP A 101 2.17 -13.51 -4.04
CA ASP A 101 0.95 -13.63 -4.82
C ASP A 101 0.64 -12.34 -5.56
N GLU A 102 -0.11 -12.47 -6.65
CA GLU A 102 -0.56 -11.36 -7.47
C GLU A 102 -2.05 -11.12 -7.27
N SER A 103 -2.45 -9.86 -7.15
CA SER A 103 -3.85 -9.48 -7.10
C SER A 103 -4.19 -8.51 -8.22
N GLY A 104 -5.27 -8.82 -8.93
CA GLY A 104 -5.80 -8.01 -10.02
C GLY A 104 -6.87 -7.05 -9.52
N PHE A 105 -6.72 -5.77 -9.82
CA PHE A 105 -7.67 -4.72 -9.50
C PHE A 105 -8.37 -4.26 -10.78
N PRO A 106 -9.66 -4.60 -10.99
CA PRO A 106 -10.41 -4.16 -12.16
C PRO A 106 -10.44 -2.64 -12.26
N LYS A 107 -10.22 -2.12 -13.47
CA LYS A 107 -10.24 -0.67 -13.74
C LYS A 107 -11.01 -0.35 -15.00
N GLN A 108 -11.61 0.83 -15.03
CA GLN A 108 -12.16 1.43 -16.24
C GLN A 108 -11.21 2.53 -16.72
N GLY A 109 -10.93 2.56 -18.03
CA GLY A 109 -10.05 3.55 -18.65
C GLY A 109 -8.55 3.17 -18.71
N LYS A 110 -7.72 4.13 -19.16
CA LYS A 110 -6.31 3.91 -19.55
C LYS A 110 -5.29 4.71 -18.72
N LYS A 111 -5.74 5.55 -17.80
CA LYS A 111 -4.90 6.54 -17.08
C LYS A 111 -4.22 6.00 -15.82
N SER A 112 -4.75 4.95 -15.19
CA SER A 112 -4.14 4.36 -14.00
C SER A 112 -2.85 3.63 -14.36
N VAL A 113 -1.75 3.93 -13.66
CA VAL A 113 -0.42 3.32 -13.90
C VAL A 113 -0.50 1.80 -13.98
N GLY A 114 0.12 1.17 -14.97
CA GLY A 114 0.15 -0.29 -15.11
C GLY A 114 -1.20 -0.94 -15.48
N VAL A 115 -2.25 -0.15 -15.80
CA VAL A 115 -3.51 -0.71 -16.30
C VAL A 115 -3.36 -1.20 -17.73
N ALA A 116 -3.77 -2.45 -17.98
CA ALA A 116 -3.73 -3.09 -19.30
C ALA A 116 -4.79 -4.19 -19.41
N ARG A 117 -5.05 -4.67 -20.63
CA ARG A 117 -5.92 -5.84 -20.87
C ARG A 117 -5.16 -7.15 -20.63
N GLN A 118 -5.13 -7.58 -19.37
CA GLN A 118 -4.36 -8.73 -18.88
C GLN A 118 -5.23 -9.66 -18.01
N TYR A 119 -4.70 -10.80 -17.57
CA TYR A 119 -5.44 -11.70 -16.69
C TYR A 119 -5.67 -11.03 -15.33
N CYS A 120 -6.94 -10.95 -14.91
CA CYS A 120 -7.35 -10.39 -13.63
C CYS A 120 -7.81 -11.53 -12.73
N GLY A 121 -7.02 -11.87 -11.72
CA GLY A 121 -7.34 -12.95 -10.77
C GLY A 121 -8.72 -12.76 -10.13
N ALA A 122 -9.05 -11.54 -9.70
CA ALA A 122 -10.35 -11.21 -9.09
C ALA A 122 -11.56 -11.43 -10.01
N LEU A 123 -11.38 -11.43 -11.33
CA LEU A 123 -12.46 -11.67 -12.31
C LEU A 123 -12.37 -13.04 -12.99
N GLY A 124 -11.32 -13.82 -12.73
CA GLY A 124 -11.07 -15.11 -13.36
C GLY A 124 -10.90 -15.05 -14.89
N LYS A 125 -10.63 -13.88 -15.46
CA LYS A 125 -10.57 -13.68 -16.92
C LYS A 125 -9.65 -12.54 -17.32
N ARG A 126 -9.37 -12.45 -18.63
CA ARG A 126 -8.71 -11.27 -19.20
C ARG A 126 -9.65 -10.07 -19.16
N ALA A 127 -9.22 -9.01 -18.47
CA ALA A 127 -9.96 -7.78 -18.31
C ALA A 127 -9.00 -6.59 -18.25
N ASN A 128 -9.53 -5.37 -18.32
CA ASN A 128 -8.73 -4.19 -18.04
C ASN A 128 -8.51 -4.10 -16.52
N CYS A 129 -7.27 -4.28 -16.08
CA CYS A 129 -6.93 -4.27 -14.65
C CYS A 129 -5.50 -3.78 -14.41
N GLN A 130 -5.26 -3.32 -13.19
CA GLN A 130 -3.92 -3.23 -12.62
C GLN A 130 -3.60 -4.53 -11.91
N VAL A 131 -2.32 -4.89 -11.82
CA VAL A 131 -1.87 -6.07 -11.07
C VAL A 131 -0.83 -5.62 -10.06
N GLY A 132 -1.13 -5.81 -8.77
CA GLY A 132 -0.16 -5.67 -7.70
C GLY A 132 0.43 -7.04 -7.37
N VAL A 133 1.73 -7.09 -7.10
CA VAL A 133 2.40 -8.28 -6.57
C VAL A 133 2.77 -8.00 -5.13
N PHE A 134 2.38 -8.90 -4.25
CA PHE A 134 2.47 -8.74 -2.82
C PHE A 134 3.35 -9.83 -2.23
N LEU A 135 4.21 -9.42 -1.30
CA LEU A 135 5.00 -10.32 -0.48
C LEU A 135 4.34 -10.40 0.90
N ALA A 136 3.98 -11.61 1.30
CA ALA A 136 3.44 -11.90 2.61
C ALA A 136 4.44 -12.73 3.42
N TYR A 137 4.57 -12.42 4.71
CA TYR A 137 5.25 -13.25 5.68
C TYR A 137 4.21 -14.01 6.49
N VAL A 138 4.29 -15.33 6.49
CA VAL A 138 3.30 -16.22 7.13
C VAL A 138 4.01 -17.11 8.12
N SER A 139 3.54 -17.11 9.36
CA SER A 139 4.09 -17.94 10.44
C SER A 139 2.99 -18.44 11.37
N PRO A 140 3.30 -19.38 12.28
CA PRO A 140 2.35 -19.77 13.33
C PRO A 140 1.89 -18.62 14.23
N ARG A 141 2.63 -17.51 14.28
CA ARG A 141 2.29 -16.31 15.05
C ARG A 141 1.33 -15.36 14.32
N GLY A 142 1.10 -15.58 13.03
CA GLY A 142 0.21 -14.74 12.22
C GLY A 142 0.73 -14.53 10.80
N ARG A 143 0.12 -13.58 10.09
CA ARG A 143 0.49 -13.24 8.72
C ARG A 143 0.36 -11.75 8.46
N ALA A 144 1.23 -11.21 7.62
CA ALA A 144 1.15 -9.83 7.19
C ALA A 144 1.75 -9.64 5.79
N LEU A 145 1.24 -8.64 5.06
CA LEU A 145 1.90 -8.12 3.87
C LEU A 145 3.11 -7.29 4.32
N VAL A 146 4.26 -7.55 3.73
CA VAL A 146 5.56 -6.99 4.14
C VAL A 146 6.26 -6.24 3.00
N ASP A 147 5.87 -6.51 1.75
CA ASP A 147 6.25 -5.68 0.61
C ASP A 147 5.21 -5.79 -0.51
N LYS A 148 5.27 -4.86 -1.45
CA LYS A 148 4.32 -4.64 -2.53
C LYS A 148 5.02 -3.98 -3.71
N ARG A 149 4.71 -4.43 -4.93
CA ARG A 149 5.12 -3.75 -6.17
C ARG A 149 3.98 -3.78 -7.18
N LEU A 150 3.88 -2.74 -7.98
CA LEU A 150 2.96 -2.70 -9.11
C LEU A 150 3.63 -3.39 -10.31
N TYR A 151 2.92 -4.31 -10.95
CA TYR A 151 3.36 -4.89 -12.21
C TYR A 151 3.21 -3.87 -13.34
N MET A 152 4.27 -3.68 -14.12
CA MET A 152 4.31 -2.76 -15.26
C MET A 152 4.29 -3.56 -16.58
N PRO A 153 3.15 -3.57 -17.30
CA PRO A 153 3.05 -4.24 -18.59
C PRO A 153 3.92 -3.58 -19.66
N ARG A 154 4.31 -4.34 -20.70
CA ARG A 154 5.11 -3.81 -21.83
C ARG A 154 4.50 -2.57 -22.49
N GLU A 155 3.17 -2.54 -22.66
CA GLU A 155 2.47 -1.36 -23.20
C GLU A 155 2.59 -0.07 -22.37
N TRP A 156 3.10 -0.16 -21.14
CA TRP A 156 3.48 0.99 -20.32
C TRP A 156 4.98 1.28 -20.43
N THR A 157 5.83 0.26 -20.33
CA THR A 157 7.28 0.42 -20.33
C THR A 157 7.82 0.85 -21.69
N ASP A 158 7.14 0.46 -22.76
CA ASP A 158 7.46 0.81 -24.16
C ASP A 158 6.84 2.16 -24.55
N ALA A 159 6.14 2.83 -23.62
CA ALA A 159 5.46 4.12 -23.82
C ALA A 159 5.93 5.14 -22.75
N PRO A 160 7.15 5.70 -22.87
CA PRO A 160 7.73 6.59 -21.86
C PRO A 160 6.89 7.84 -21.61
N ASP A 161 6.25 8.41 -22.64
CA ASP A 161 5.37 9.58 -22.51
C ASP A 161 4.13 9.26 -21.66
N ARG A 162 3.59 8.04 -21.79
CA ARG A 162 2.46 7.57 -20.97
C ARG A 162 2.87 7.45 -19.51
N CYS A 163 4.07 6.90 -19.25
CA CYS A 163 4.63 6.84 -17.91
C CYS A 163 4.87 8.24 -17.31
N ALA A 164 5.40 9.18 -18.11
CA ALA A 164 5.63 10.56 -17.69
C ALA A 164 4.32 11.28 -17.34
N ALA A 165 3.30 11.19 -18.21
CA ALA A 165 2.00 11.79 -17.99
C ALA A 165 1.28 11.26 -16.74
N ALA A 166 1.56 10.01 -16.35
CA ALA A 166 1.03 9.40 -15.13
C ALA A 166 1.92 9.58 -13.90
N GLY A 167 3.05 10.29 -14.02
CA GLY A 167 3.97 10.58 -12.90
C GLY A 167 4.84 9.40 -12.45
N VAL A 168 5.05 8.39 -13.29
CA VAL A 168 5.90 7.23 -12.95
C VAL A 168 7.36 7.67 -12.87
N PRO A 169 8.09 7.42 -11.76
CA PRO A 169 9.52 7.72 -11.66
C PRO A 169 10.34 6.95 -12.70
N GLU A 170 11.38 7.55 -13.28
CA GLU A 170 12.18 6.94 -14.36
C GLU A 170 12.75 5.57 -14.00
N GLY A 171 13.26 5.41 -12.77
CA GLY A 171 13.78 4.13 -12.26
C GLY A 171 12.74 3.00 -12.13
N GLU A 172 11.44 3.32 -12.22
CA GLU A 172 10.33 2.37 -12.17
C GLU A 172 9.68 2.12 -13.55
N ARG A 173 10.20 2.73 -14.64
CA ARG A 173 9.66 2.58 -16.00
C ARG A 173 10.16 1.34 -16.76
N GLY A 174 11.00 0.52 -16.14
CA GLY A 174 11.50 -0.72 -16.74
C GLY A 174 10.53 -1.89 -16.64
N THR A 175 10.55 -2.78 -17.63
CA THR A 175 9.81 -4.05 -17.57
C THR A 175 10.45 -4.94 -16.51
N ARG A 176 9.80 -5.06 -15.36
CA ARG A 176 10.07 -6.17 -14.45
C ARG A 176 9.16 -7.30 -14.91
N ALA A 177 9.75 -8.37 -15.47
CA ALA A 177 9.01 -9.57 -15.84
C ALA A 177 8.08 -9.94 -14.68
N ARG A 178 6.83 -10.34 -15.00
CA ARG A 178 5.82 -10.73 -14.00
C ARG A 178 6.52 -11.73 -13.07
N PRO A 179 6.82 -11.37 -11.81
CA PRO A 179 7.80 -12.14 -11.08
C PRO A 179 7.22 -13.51 -10.82
N ARG A 180 7.79 -14.54 -11.46
CA ARG A 180 7.83 -15.87 -10.85
C ARG A 180 8.76 -15.74 -9.65
N SER A 181 8.19 -15.37 -8.50
CA SER A 181 8.72 -15.38 -7.12
C SER A 181 10.09 -14.76 -6.79
N ARG A 182 11.01 -14.53 -7.73
CA ARG A 182 12.43 -14.27 -7.43
C ARG A 182 12.79 -12.82 -7.13
N SER A 183 12.14 -11.83 -7.76
CA SER A 183 12.62 -10.43 -7.68
C SER A 183 12.17 -9.66 -6.44
N LEU A 184 11.11 -10.11 -5.75
CA LEU A 184 10.67 -9.52 -4.48
C LEU A 184 11.49 -10.04 -3.28
N CYS A 185 12.09 -11.23 -3.42
CA CYS A 185 12.90 -11.85 -2.35
C CYS A 185 14.32 -11.28 -2.24
N CYS A 186 14.83 -10.54 -3.24
CA CYS A 186 16.22 -10.08 -3.24
C CYS A 186 16.51 -8.90 -2.27
N SER A 187 15.47 -8.23 -1.76
CA SER A 187 15.60 -7.13 -0.78
C SER A 187 15.18 -7.50 0.64
N ALA A 188 14.71 -8.74 0.88
CA ALA A 188 14.49 -9.23 2.23
C ALA A 188 15.84 -9.62 2.85
N PRO A 189 16.14 -9.24 4.11
CA PRO A 189 17.35 -9.67 4.79
C PRO A 189 17.42 -11.20 4.75
N LYS A 190 18.54 -11.72 4.24
CA LYS A 190 18.80 -13.16 4.23
C LYS A 190 18.87 -13.61 5.69
N ARG A 191 18.37 -14.83 5.97
CA ARG A 191 18.53 -15.49 7.29
C ARG A 191 19.99 -15.32 7.74
N GLY A 192 20.21 -14.58 8.83
CA GLY A 192 21.54 -14.38 9.40
C GLY A 192 21.83 -13.00 10.02
N ASP A 193 21.08 -11.94 9.66
CA ASP A 193 21.39 -10.58 10.13
C ASP A 193 20.40 -10.03 11.18
N ILE A 194 20.20 -10.81 12.26
CA ILE A 194 19.76 -10.33 13.60
C ILE A 194 20.55 -11.12 14.64
#